data_AF-A0A167JP10-F1
#
_entry.id   AF-A0A167JP10-F1
#
_cell.length_a   1.000
_cell.length_b   1.000
_cell.length_c   1.000
_cell.angle_alpha   90.00
_cell.angle_beta   90.00
_cell.angle_gamma   90.00
#
_symmetry.space_group_name_H-M   'P 1'
#
loop_
_entity.id
_entity.type
_entity.pdbx_description
1 polymer ?
#
loop_
_entity_poly.entity_id
_entity_poly.type
_entity_poly.pdbx_seq_one_letter_code
_entity_poly.pdbx_strand_id
1 'polypeptide(L)'
;MTSENKTPTIFLSYSWSNKKEATLLTKDFDEIGIPLIKDTITLKYKDSLTDYMQSIRNTDFAIILLSDEYLKSQNCMFEAIEILKEQNHKEKILPILINNPIIFKAQDRIKYIKYWRNKRDLLKAELEELDVTSAIDSYNDLKIIEIIYSSIDSFLKTIGDLKTSTLEELKEENYKSIIEYLGFEDISFVLDLLLIMRIENLVIKEYALDKHIEKFGESSLAYYSIAHNKANLFKKEEAKFFYEKAIELNPNSESSWNNLGFLYDKQFKQEKKAMECYQTAIRINPNLIIARINLALIFSSKNLTKKAENQYLEILKINPQEPKAHNNIGNIYRGFKNKEKAIFHFKKAIEYKPDYAEAYLNLGNYYDIQLDEFEKAIPYYEKAKKIANNEVIDEIVDTMYTLKKRRE
;
A
#
# COMPACT_ATOMS: atom_id res chain seq x y z
N MET A 1 -1.81 4.84 -26.47
CA MET A 1 -1.42 3.58 -27.14
C MET A 1 -0.29 2.97 -26.35
N THR A 2 -0.61 2.18 -25.34
CA THR A 2 0.37 1.38 -24.62
C THR A 2 0.58 0.11 -25.43
N SER A 3 1.71 0.01 -26.13
CA SER A 3 2.20 -1.26 -26.64
C SER A 3 2.18 -2.29 -25.51
N GLU A 4 1.88 -3.56 -25.82
CA GLU A 4 1.76 -4.72 -24.91
C GLU A 4 2.88 -4.88 -23.85
N ASN A 5 3.97 -4.13 -23.94
CA ASN A 5 5.18 -4.22 -23.12
C ASN A 5 5.24 -3.33 -21.87
N LYS A 6 4.23 -2.49 -21.56
CA LYS A 6 4.23 -1.70 -20.31
C LYS A 6 2.87 -1.77 -19.62
N THR A 7 2.83 -2.44 -18.45
CA THR A 7 1.70 -2.37 -17.53
C THR A 7 1.57 -0.93 -17.03
N PRO A 8 0.39 -0.30 -17.10
CA PRO A 8 0.22 1.07 -16.64
C PRO A 8 0.43 1.16 -15.13
N THR A 9 1.11 2.23 -14.70
CA THR A 9 1.27 2.58 -13.29
C THR A 9 0.08 3.41 -12.83
N ILE A 10 -0.60 2.94 -11.79
CA ILE A 10 -1.86 3.53 -11.33
C ILE A 10 -1.72 3.94 -9.87
N PHE A 11 -1.87 5.23 -9.59
CA PHE A 11 -1.99 5.72 -8.22
C PHE A 11 -3.43 5.60 -7.74
N LEU A 12 -3.64 5.11 -6.52
CA LEU A 12 -4.94 5.02 -5.88
C LEU A 12 -4.95 5.95 -4.66
N SER A 13 -5.62 7.10 -4.80
CA SER A 13 -5.81 8.06 -3.71
C SER A 13 -7.15 7.79 -3.03
N TYR A 14 -7.14 7.64 -1.70
CA TYR A 14 -8.33 7.34 -0.91
C TYR A 14 -8.17 7.88 0.51
N SER A 15 -9.29 8.19 1.18
CA SER A 15 -9.28 8.48 2.61
C SER A 15 -9.28 7.17 3.41
N TRP A 16 -8.80 7.20 4.65
CA TRP A 16 -8.82 6.04 5.54
C TRP A 16 -10.22 5.43 5.75
N SER A 17 -11.28 6.25 5.64
CA SER A 17 -12.67 5.78 5.66
C SER A 17 -13.00 4.82 4.51
N ASN A 18 -12.28 4.94 3.39
CA ASN A 18 -12.49 4.18 2.15
C ASN A 18 -11.45 3.03 2.01
N LYS A 19 -10.75 2.67 3.11
CA LYS A 19 -9.66 1.67 3.09
C LYS A 19 -10.13 0.30 2.62
N LYS A 20 -11.36 -0.09 2.96
CA LYS A 20 -11.92 -1.39 2.58
C LYS A 20 -12.11 -1.47 1.06
N GLU A 21 -12.66 -0.43 0.48
CA GLU A 21 -12.90 -0.26 -0.96
C GLU A 21 -11.57 -0.23 -1.72
N ALA A 22 -10.60 0.55 -1.24
CA ALA A 22 -9.27 0.61 -1.83
C ALA A 22 -8.55 -0.75 -1.77
N THR A 23 -8.69 -1.47 -0.66
CA THR A 23 -8.08 -2.81 -0.49
C THR A 23 -8.69 -3.83 -1.44
N LEU A 24 -10.02 -3.81 -1.61
CA LEU A 24 -10.71 -4.68 -2.55
C LEU A 24 -10.27 -4.40 -3.99
N LEU A 25 -10.30 -3.13 -4.41
CA LEU A 25 -9.89 -2.75 -5.76
C LEU A 25 -8.43 -3.13 -6.05
N THR A 26 -7.53 -2.90 -5.07
CA THR A 26 -6.12 -3.29 -5.20
C THR A 26 -5.98 -4.80 -5.35
N LYS A 27 -6.71 -5.59 -4.54
CA LYS A 27 -6.66 -7.05 -4.61
C LYS A 27 -7.09 -7.57 -5.99
N ASP A 28 -8.23 -7.08 -6.50
CA ASP A 28 -8.80 -7.56 -7.77
C ASP A 28 -7.83 -7.33 -8.95
N PHE A 29 -7.13 -6.19 -8.96
CA PHE A 29 -6.16 -5.84 -10.01
C PHE A 29 -4.78 -6.49 -9.82
N ASP A 30 -4.32 -6.65 -8.58
CA ASP A 30 -3.07 -7.35 -8.25
C ASP A 30 -3.11 -8.83 -8.71
N GLU A 31 -4.28 -9.49 -8.63
CA GLU A 31 -4.47 -10.89 -9.04
C GLU A 31 -4.24 -11.11 -10.55
N ILE A 32 -4.47 -10.09 -11.38
CA ILE A 32 -4.20 -10.14 -12.82
C ILE A 32 -2.87 -9.47 -13.20
N GLY A 33 -2.10 -8.96 -12.24
CA GLY A 33 -0.77 -8.39 -12.47
C GLY A 33 -0.76 -6.91 -12.86
N ILE A 34 -1.82 -6.17 -12.50
CA ILE A 34 -1.90 -4.71 -12.67
C ILE A 34 -1.86 -4.05 -11.28
N PRO A 35 -0.68 -3.70 -10.75
CA PRO A 35 -0.60 -3.23 -9.38
C PRO A 35 -1.17 -1.81 -9.20
N LEU A 36 -1.94 -1.60 -8.14
CA LEU A 36 -2.39 -0.26 -7.71
C LEU A 36 -1.48 0.27 -6.59
N ILE A 37 -0.84 1.42 -6.86
CA ILE A 37 0.01 2.12 -5.89
C ILE A 37 -0.90 2.91 -4.95
N LYS A 38 -1.13 2.36 -3.76
CA LYS A 38 -1.94 3.01 -2.71
C LYS A 38 -1.20 4.19 -2.08
N ASP A 39 -1.94 5.26 -1.83
CA ASP A 39 -1.53 6.20 -0.80
C ASP A 39 -1.51 5.52 0.58
N THR A 40 -0.39 5.68 1.27
CA THR A 40 -0.19 5.20 2.64
C THR A 40 0.54 6.24 3.50
N ILE A 41 0.75 7.46 2.99
CA ILE A 41 1.63 8.45 3.60
C ILE A 41 0.82 9.63 4.15
N THR A 42 1.12 10.01 5.39
CA THR A 42 0.56 11.24 5.96
C THR A 42 1.48 12.45 5.70
N LEU A 43 0.92 13.60 5.31
CA LEU A 43 1.65 14.86 5.02
C LEU A 43 2.52 15.39 6.17
N LYS A 44 2.33 14.88 7.40
CA LYS A 44 3.08 15.30 8.59
C LYS A 44 4.57 14.87 8.57
N TYR A 45 5.00 14.03 7.64
CA TYR A 45 6.38 13.58 7.52
C TYR A 45 7.00 14.19 6.25
N LYS A 46 7.53 15.41 6.39
CA LYS A 46 7.74 16.39 5.29
C LYS A 46 9.07 16.28 4.53
N ASP A 47 10.05 15.52 5.03
CA ASP A 47 11.40 15.54 4.45
C ASP A 47 11.50 14.90 3.05
N SER A 48 10.50 14.10 2.62
CA SER A 48 10.43 13.47 1.28
C SER A 48 9.20 13.86 0.46
N LEU A 49 8.45 14.90 0.86
CA LEU A 49 7.18 15.26 0.22
C LEU A 49 7.37 15.56 -1.28
N THR A 50 8.48 16.19 -1.67
CA THR A 50 8.76 16.53 -3.07
C THR A 50 8.93 15.29 -3.94
N ASP A 51 9.74 14.34 -3.50
CA ASP A 51 10.01 13.10 -4.25
C ASP A 51 8.75 12.21 -4.29
N TYR A 52 8.00 12.15 -3.18
CA TYR A 52 6.72 11.44 -3.14
C TYR A 52 5.71 12.05 -4.10
N MET A 53 5.50 13.38 -4.08
CA MET A 53 4.61 14.05 -5.01
C MET A 53 5.09 13.90 -6.47
N GLN A 54 6.40 13.87 -6.72
CA GLN A 54 6.93 13.58 -8.04
C GLN A 54 6.59 12.14 -8.47
N SER A 55 6.65 11.17 -7.55
CA SER A 55 6.28 9.79 -7.85
C SER A 55 4.79 9.65 -8.23
N ILE A 56 3.90 10.42 -7.58
CA ILE A 56 2.47 10.49 -7.93
C ILE A 56 2.31 11.14 -9.32
N ARG A 57 3.03 12.23 -9.60
CA ARG A 57 3.00 12.89 -10.92
C ARG A 57 3.55 12.01 -12.05
N ASN A 58 4.45 11.09 -11.73
CA ASN A 58 5.04 10.17 -12.71
C ASN A 58 4.15 8.95 -13.03
N THR A 59 3.06 8.70 -12.28
CA THR A 59 2.17 7.58 -12.64
C THR A 59 1.45 7.84 -13.96
N ASP A 60 1.10 6.78 -14.68
CA ASP A 60 0.36 6.91 -15.94
C ASP A 60 -1.08 7.36 -15.65
N PHE A 61 -1.68 6.85 -14.56
CA PHE A 61 -3.06 7.16 -14.16
C PHE A 61 -3.19 7.39 -12.64
N ALA A 62 -4.30 8.04 -12.25
CA ALA A 62 -4.71 8.23 -10.87
C ALA A 62 -6.21 7.94 -10.69
N ILE A 63 -6.53 6.95 -9.87
CA ILE A 63 -7.89 6.66 -9.41
C ILE A 63 -8.12 7.39 -8.09
N ILE A 64 -9.20 8.18 -8.01
CA ILE A 64 -9.58 8.91 -6.80
C ILE A 64 -10.87 8.32 -6.25
N LEU A 65 -10.81 7.71 -5.05
CA LEU A 65 -12.00 7.25 -4.33
C LEU A 65 -12.64 8.42 -3.60
N LEU A 66 -13.51 9.13 -4.32
CA LEU A 66 -14.10 10.39 -3.92
C LEU A 66 -15.27 10.17 -2.95
N SER A 67 -15.10 10.59 -1.71
CA SER A 67 -16.15 10.63 -0.67
C SER A 67 -16.18 11.99 0.04
N ASP A 68 -17.18 12.21 0.90
CA ASP A 68 -17.24 13.42 1.72
C ASP A 68 -16.02 13.55 2.65
N GLU A 69 -15.55 12.42 3.20
CA GLU A 69 -14.34 12.34 4.04
C GLU A 69 -13.06 12.60 3.23
N TYR A 70 -12.99 12.10 1.99
CA TYR A 70 -11.88 12.42 1.08
C TYR A 70 -11.76 13.93 0.86
N LEU A 71 -12.88 14.59 0.54
CA LEU A 71 -12.93 16.03 0.25
C LEU A 71 -12.65 16.92 1.47
N LYS A 72 -12.70 16.36 2.68
CA LYS A 72 -12.36 17.01 3.95
C LYS A 72 -10.97 16.63 4.48
N SER A 73 -10.32 15.64 3.88
CA SER A 73 -8.99 15.17 4.27
C SER A 73 -7.90 16.08 3.71
N GLN A 74 -7.02 16.57 4.59
CA GLN A 74 -5.90 17.44 4.19
C GLN A 74 -4.91 16.71 3.28
N ASN A 75 -4.59 15.44 3.58
CA ASN A 75 -3.69 14.62 2.78
C ASN A 75 -4.23 14.41 1.38
N CYS A 76 -5.44 13.87 1.30
CA CYS A 76 -6.10 13.53 0.05
C CYS A 76 -6.25 14.77 -0.85
N MET A 77 -6.70 15.89 -0.27
CA MET A 77 -6.88 17.12 -1.04
C MET A 77 -5.57 17.70 -1.54
N PHE A 78 -4.50 17.66 -0.74
CA PHE A 78 -3.19 18.14 -1.19
C PHE A 78 -2.65 17.30 -2.34
N GLU A 79 -2.70 15.96 -2.23
CA GLU A 79 -2.30 15.05 -3.32
C GLU A 79 -3.08 15.30 -4.60
N ALA A 80 -4.41 15.40 -4.48
CA ALA A 80 -5.28 15.60 -5.62
C ALA A 80 -4.97 16.93 -6.33
N ILE A 81 -4.65 17.99 -5.57
CA ILE A 81 -4.22 19.28 -6.12
C ILE A 81 -2.85 19.18 -6.80
N GLU A 82 -1.92 18.39 -6.27
CA GLU A 82 -0.62 18.18 -6.91
C GLU A 82 -0.76 17.46 -8.26
N ILE A 83 -1.69 16.52 -8.40
CA ILE A 83 -1.99 15.86 -9.68
C ILE A 83 -2.55 16.86 -10.70
N LEU A 84 -3.37 17.82 -10.26
CA LEU A 84 -3.94 18.85 -11.14
C LEU A 84 -2.91 19.83 -11.73
N LYS A 85 -1.67 19.87 -11.21
CA LYS A 85 -0.60 20.68 -11.79
C LYS A 85 -0.10 20.14 -13.13
N GLU A 86 -0.36 18.88 -13.43
CA GLU A 86 -0.01 18.28 -14.72
C GLU A 86 -0.89 18.85 -15.84
N GLN A 87 -0.30 19.14 -17.01
CA GLN A 87 -1.03 19.75 -18.12
C GLN A 87 -2.16 18.85 -18.65
N ASN A 88 -1.98 17.53 -18.57
CA ASN A 88 -2.93 16.50 -19.03
C ASN A 88 -3.74 15.86 -17.89
N HIS A 89 -3.89 16.53 -16.74
CA HIS A 89 -4.54 15.95 -15.55
C HIS A 89 -5.94 15.36 -15.80
N LYS A 90 -6.73 15.92 -16.74
CA LYS A 90 -8.07 15.42 -17.07
C LYS A 90 -8.06 14.02 -17.69
N GLU A 91 -7.00 13.67 -18.41
CA GLU A 91 -6.82 12.34 -19.01
C GLU A 91 -6.15 11.36 -18.03
N LYS A 92 -5.62 11.89 -16.92
CA LYS A 92 -4.89 11.14 -15.89
C LYS A 92 -5.75 10.80 -14.67
N ILE A 93 -6.81 11.56 -14.38
CA ILE A 93 -7.69 11.32 -13.22
C ILE A 93 -8.98 10.56 -13.57
N LEU A 94 -9.23 9.45 -12.88
CA LEU A 94 -10.51 8.73 -12.85
C LEU A 94 -11.17 8.84 -11.46
N PRO A 95 -12.21 9.68 -11.30
CA PRO A 95 -12.95 9.76 -10.05
C PRO A 95 -13.98 8.63 -9.91
N ILE A 96 -13.90 7.90 -8.79
CA ILE A 96 -14.86 6.88 -8.39
C ILE A 96 -15.62 7.38 -7.16
N LEU A 97 -16.94 7.48 -7.26
CA LEU A 97 -17.78 7.97 -6.17
C LEU A 97 -17.97 6.88 -5.12
N ILE A 98 -17.71 7.23 -3.86
CA ILE A 98 -17.97 6.40 -2.68
C ILE A 98 -18.99 7.10 -1.80
N ASN A 99 -20.11 6.43 -1.51
CA ASN A 99 -21.24 6.98 -0.75
C ASN A 99 -21.85 8.26 -1.37
N ASN A 100 -21.73 8.43 -2.69
CA ASN A 100 -22.34 9.50 -3.50
C ASN A 100 -22.16 10.92 -2.93
N PRO A 101 -20.92 11.46 -2.90
CA PRO A 101 -20.71 12.84 -2.49
C PRO A 101 -21.40 13.81 -3.45
N ILE A 102 -22.11 14.79 -2.89
CA ILE A 102 -22.85 15.77 -3.67
C ILE A 102 -21.88 16.90 -4.10
N ILE A 103 -21.44 16.89 -5.36
CA ILE A 103 -20.49 17.89 -5.92
C ILE A 103 -20.89 18.46 -7.29
N PHE A 104 -21.96 17.98 -7.91
CA PHE A 104 -22.27 18.25 -9.32
C PHE A 104 -22.85 19.65 -9.54
N LYS A 105 -23.62 20.20 -8.59
CA LYS A 105 -24.10 21.58 -8.68
C LYS A 105 -23.18 22.53 -7.93
N ALA A 106 -23.14 23.79 -8.36
CA ALA A 106 -22.37 24.83 -7.68
C ALA A 106 -22.78 24.97 -6.20
N GLN A 107 -24.07 24.85 -5.90
CA GLN A 107 -24.60 24.88 -4.53
C GLN A 107 -24.06 23.75 -3.66
N ASP A 108 -23.87 22.57 -4.24
CA ASP A 108 -23.38 21.40 -3.53
C ASP A 108 -21.89 21.55 -3.17
N ARG A 109 -21.10 22.17 -4.06
CA ARG A 109 -19.67 22.43 -3.85
C ARG A 109 -19.37 23.45 -2.76
N ILE A 110 -20.28 24.41 -2.53
CA ILE A 110 -20.10 25.48 -1.54
C ILE A 110 -19.83 24.92 -0.14
N LYS A 111 -20.37 23.76 0.23
CA LYS A 111 -20.14 23.18 1.56
C LYS A 111 -18.66 22.86 1.82
N TYR A 112 -17.93 22.39 0.80
CA TYR A 112 -16.50 22.08 0.92
C TYR A 112 -15.64 23.34 0.92
N ILE A 113 -16.01 24.35 0.11
CA ILE A 113 -15.36 25.66 0.13
C ILE A 113 -15.50 26.29 1.53
N LYS A 114 -16.70 26.25 2.12
CA LYS A 114 -16.97 26.72 3.48
C LYS A 114 -16.20 25.92 4.52
N TYR A 115 -16.13 24.59 4.39
CA TYR A 115 -15.37 23.72 5.29
C TYR A 115 -13.89 24.16 5.36
N TRP A 116 -13.22 24.26 4.20
CA TRP A 116 -11.81 24.63 4.15
C TRP A 116 -11.57 26.08 4.58
N ARG A 117 -12.48 27.01 4.27
CA ARG A 117 -12.43 28.38 4.79
C ARG A 117 -12.47 28.41 6.31
N ASN A 118 -13.45 27.75 6.92
CA ASN A 118 -13.61 27.74 8.36
C ASN A 118 -12.39 27.07 9.04
N LYS A 119 -11.89 25.96 8.48
CA LYS A 119 -10.70 25.27 8.99
C LYS A 119 -9.45 26.16 8.96
N ARG A 120 -9.27 26.93 7.88
CA ARG A 120 -8.21 27.93 7.75
C ARG A 120 -8.34 29.03 8.80
N ASP A 121 -9.54 29.59 8.94
CA ASP A 121 -9.79 30.74 9.82
C ASP A 121 -9.63 30.35 11.30
N LEU A 122 -10.07 29.15 11.69
CA LEU A 122 -9.84 28.59 13.02
C LEU A 122 -8.35 28.43 13.32
N LEU A 123 -7.59 27.79 12.42
CA LEU A 123 -6.16 27.57 12.62
C LEU A 123 -5.38 28.89 12.66
N LYS A 124 -5.80 29.91 11.90
CA LYS A 124 -5.23 31.27 11.99
C LYS A 124 -5.44 31.88 13.38
N ALA A 125 -6.66 31.79 13.91
CA ALA A 125 -6.96 32.30 15.25
C ALA A 125 -6.16 31.55 16.33
N GLU A 126 -6.04 30.23 16.25
CA GLU A 126 -5.23 29.42 17.17
C GLU A 126 -3.75 29.83 17.13
N LEU A 127 -3.22 30.15 15.95
CA LEU A 127 -1.83 30.59 15.78
C LEU A 127 -1.53 31.98 16.37
N GLU A 128 -2.53 32.85 16.51
CA GLU A 128 -2.37 34.17 17.15
C GLU A 128 -2.13 34.06 18.67
N GLU A 129 -2.52 32.94 19.28
CA GLU A 129 -2.40 32.67 20.73
C GLU A 129 -1.15 31.85 21.10
N LEU A 130 -0.42 31.30 20.12
CA LEU A 130 0.71 30.40 20.34
C LEU A 130 2.08 31.11 20.32
N ASP A 131 3.03 30.61 21.10
CA ASP A 131 4.42 31.04 20.99
C ASP A 131 5.06 30.53 19.67
N VAL A 132 6.07 31.27 19.17
CA VAL A 132 6.70 31.03 17.84
C VAL A 132 7.30 29.63 17.71
N THR A 133 7.83 29.06 18.79
CA THR A 133 8.46 27.73 18.83
C THR A 133 7.43 26.61 18.76
N SER A 134 6.29 26.80 19.43
CA SER A 134 5.15 25.88 19.45
C SER A 134 4.29 25.97 18.17
N ALA A 135 4.45 27.05 17.39
CA ALA A 135 3.64 27.34 16.21
C ALA A 135 4.17 26.80 14.87
N ILE A 136 5.41 26.30 14.79
CA ILE A 136 6.05 25.93 13.51
C ILE A 136 5.23 24.90 12.73
N ASP A 137 4.79 23.81 13.37
CA ASP A 137 3.99 22.76 12.73
C ASP A 137 2.61 23.26 12.31
N SER A 138 1.97 24.05 13.17
CA SER A 138 0.68 24.67 12.90
C SER A 138 0.74 25.68 11.73
N TYR A 139 1.82 26.45 11.61
CA TYR A 139 2.05 27.36 10.48
C TYR A 139 2.21 26.58 9.16
N ASN A 140 2.89 25.45 9.26
CA ASN A 140 3.13 24.51 8.19
C ASN A 140 1.82 23.84 7.71
N ASP A 141 0.92 23.50 8.62
CA ASP A 141 -0.43 23.02 8.33
C ASP A 141 -1.29 24.13 7.72
N LEU A 142 -1.17 25.36 8.23
CA LEU A 142 -1.88 26.53 7.67
C LEU A 142 -1.50 26.75 6.21
N LYS A 143 -0.21 26.69 5.85
CA LYS A 143 0.24 26.81 4.46
C LYS A 143 -0.41 25.79 3.53
N ILE A 144 -0.54 24.53 3.98
CA ILE A 144 -1.21 23.47 3.22
C ILE A 144 -2.70 23.77 3.08
N ILE A 145 -3.36 24.16 4.18
CA ILE A 145 -4.78 24.50 4.19
C ILE A 145 -5.07 25.70 3.27
N GLU A 146 -4.18 26.69 3.21
CA GLU A 146 -4.31 27.83 2.29
C GLU A 146 -4.24 27.38 0.83
N ILE A 147 -3.30 26.50 0.46
CA ILE A 147 -3.21 25.91 -0.88
C ILE A 147 -4.49 25.15 -1.23
N ILE A 148 -5.01 24.35 -0.30
CA ILE A 148 -6.25 23.60 -0.50
C ILE A 148 -7.42 24.56 -0.69
N TYR A 149 -7.56 25.54 0.20
CA TYR A 149 -8.64 26.51 0.14
C TYR A 149 -8.61 27.35 -1.15
N SER A 150 -7.44 27.74 -1.64
CA SER A 150 -7.34 28.48 -2.91
C SER A 150 -7.69 27.62 -4.13
N SER A 151 -7.53 26.30 -4.04
CA SER A 151 -7.64 25.39 -5.18
C SER A 151 -8.92 24.55 -5.19
N ILE A 152 -9.63 24.41 -4.05
CA ILE A 152 -10.76 23.49 -3.90
C ILE A 152 -11.89 23.73 -4.90
N ASP A 153 -12.21 24.99 -5.24
CA ASP A 153 -13.25 25.29 -6.23
C ASP A 153 -12.85 24.81 -7.63
N SER A 154 -11.60 25.08 -8.06
CA SER A 154 -11.07 24.62 -9.34
C SER A 154 -10.99 23.09 -9.40
N PHE A 155 -10.58 22.46 -8.29
CA PHE A 155 -10.55 21.00 -8.17
C PHE A 155 -11.95 20.41 -8.33
N LEU A 156 -12.93 20.88 -7.57
CA LEU A 156 -14.29 20.34 -7.62
C LEU A 156 -14.98 20.60 -8.97
N LYS A 157 -14.69 21.72 -9.65
CA LYS A 157 -15.14 21.96 -11.02
C LYS A 157 -14.54 20.94 -11.98
N THR A 158 -13.22 20.75 -11.91
CA THR A 158 -12.51 19.80 -12.77
C THR A 158 -13.04 18.39 -12.59
N ILE A 159 -13.17 17.91 -11.34
CA ILE A 159 -13.71 16.58 -11.04
C ILE A 159 -15.18 16.46 -11.47
N GLY A 160 -15.97 17.51 -11.28
CA GLY A 160 -17.39 17.53 -11.67
C GLY A 160 -17.60 17.47 -13.19
N ASP A 161 -16.60 17.87 -13.99
CA ASP A 161 -16.64 17.79 -15.45
C ASP A 161 -16.17 16.42 -16.00
N LEU A 162 -15.56 15.58 -15.17
CA LEU A 162 -15.08 14.24 -15.57
C LEU A 162 -16.22 13.21 -15.53
N LYS A 163 -16.08 12.15 -16.34
CA LYS A 163 -16.95 10.96 -16.23
C LYS A 163 -16.70 10.32 -14.86
N THR A 164 -17.75 10.21 -14.07
CA THR A 164 -17.72 9.55 -12.74
C THR A 164 -18.56 8.28 -12.77
N SER A 165 -18.15 7.29 -11.98
CA SER A 165 -18.94 6.08 -11.72
C SER A 165 -18.91 5.75 -10.24
N THR A 166 -19.95 5.08 -9.73
CA THR A 166 -19.92 4.51 -8.37
C THR A 166 -19.12 3.22 -8.34
N LEU A 167 -18.61 2.83 -7.17
CA LEU A 167 -17.90 1.54 -7.05
C LEU A 167 -18.85 0.36 -7.30
N GLU A 168 -20.13 0.49 -6.99
CA GLU A 168 -21.17 -0.50 -7.28
C GLU A 168 -21.35 -0.68 -8.79
N GLU A 169 -21.56 0.41 -9.53
CA GLU A 169 -21.66 0.39 -11.01
C GLU A 169 -20.44 -0.28 -11.63
N LEU A 170 -19.24 0.11 -11.19
CA LEU A 170 -17.99 -0.45 -11.70
C LEU A 170 -17.90 -1.96 -11.45
N LYS A 171 -18.38 -2.45 -10.30
CA LYS A 171 -18.38 -3.90 -10.02
C LYS A 171 -19.36 -4.66 -10.91
N GLU A 172 -20.55 -4.08 -11.14
CA GLU A 172 -21.58 -4.65 -12.01
C GLU A 172 -21.08 -4.81 -13.45
N GLU A 173 -20.30 -3.85 -13.95
CA GLU A 173 -19.68 -3.94 -15.28
C GLU A 173 -18.29 -4.60 -15.29
N ASN A 174 -17.91 -5.29 -14.20
CA ASN A 174 -16.60 -5.97 -14.09
C ASN A 174 -15.40 -5.06 -14.35
N TYR A 175 -15.46 -3.83 -13.83
CA TYR A 175 -14.45 -2.78 -13.95
C TYR A 175 -14.16 -2.32 -15.39
N LYS A 176 -15.08 -2.56 -16.33
CA LYS A 176 -14.94 -2.17 -17.73
C LYS A 176 -14.55 -0.71 -17.93
N SER A 177 -15.19 0.25 -17.26
CA SER A 177 -14.82 1.67 -17.40
C SER A 177 -13.40 1.93 -16.90
N ILE A 178 -12.91 1.21 -15.89
CA ILE A 178 -11.50 1.32 -15.46
C ILE A 178 -10.58 0.78 -16.54
N ILE A 179 -10.86 -0.40 -17.10
CA ILE A 179 -10.01 -1.01 -18.14
C ILE A 179 -9.98 -0.18 -19.42
N GLU A 180 -11.13 0.34 -19.86
CA GLU A 180 -11.24 1.29 -20.97
C GLU A 180 -10.37 2.53 -20.72
N TYR A 181 -10.45 3.06 -19.51
CA TYR A 181 -9.69 4.23 -19.09
C TYR A 181 -8.18 4.00 -19.09
N LEU A 182 -7.73 2.79 -18.73
CA LEU A 182 -6.31 2.42 -18.74
C LEU A 182 -5.74 2.24 -20.15
N GLY A 183 -6.59 2.21 -21.19
CA GLY A 183 -6.16 2.23 -22.59
C GLY A 183 -5.61 0.91 -23.11
N PHE A 184 -6.06 -0.23 -22.56
CA PHE A 184 -5.74 -1.56 -23.09
C PHE A 184 -6.29 -1.73 -24.52
N GLU A 185 -5.49 -2.33 -25.40
CA GLU A 185 -5.88 -2.54 -26.82
C GLU A 185 -7.02 -3.55 -26.95
N ASP A 186 -6.95 -4.68 -26.23
CA ASP A 186 -8.05 -5.63 -26.09
C ASP A 186 -8.60 -5.63 -24.66
N ILE A 187 -9.69 -4.88 -24.48
CA ILE A 187 -10.41 -4.81 -23.20
C ILE A 187 -11.08 -6.15 -22.86
N SER A 188 -11.53 -6.91 -23.86
CA SER A 188 -12.25 -8.18 -23.63
C SER A 188 -11.34 -9.22 -22.99
N PHE A 189 -10.07 -9.24 -23.40
CA PHE A 189 -9.02 -10.05 -22.78
C PHE A 189 -8.89 -9.76 -21.28
N VAL A 190 -8.72 -8.49 -20.88
CA VAL A 190 -8.53 -8.13 -19.46
C VAL A 190 -9.79 -8.40 -18.63
N LEU A 191 -10.96 -8.11 -19.19
CA LEU A 191 -12.24 -8.38 -18.53
C LEU A 191 -12.46 -9.87 -18.25
N ASP A 192 -12.09 -10.73 -19.20
CA ASP A 192 -12.19 -12.17 -19.04
C ASP A 192 -11.29 -12.67 -17.89
N LEU A 193 -10.05 -12.18 -17.80
CA LEU A 193 -9.15 -12.48 -16.67
C LEU A 193 -9.74 -12.04 -15.32
N LEU A 194 -10.30 -10.83 -15.24
CA LEU A 194 -10.95 -10.34 -14.02
C LEU A 194 -12.11 -11.24 -13.58
N LEU A 195 -12.92 -11.74 -14.52
CA LEU A 195 -13.98 -12.70 -14.20
C LEU A 195 -13.42 -14.02 -13.69
N ILE A 196 -12.36 -14.53 -14.33
CA ILE A 196 -11.71 -15.78 -13.93
C ILE A 196 -11.11 -15.68 -12.53
N MET A 197 -10.54 -14.53 -12.16
CA MET A 197 -9.97 -14.30 -10.82
C MET A 197 -11.00 -14.40 -9.69
N ARG A 198 -12.27 -14.14 -9.97
CA ARG A 198 -13.37 -14.30 -9.00
C ARG A 198 -13.71 -15.76 -8.69
N ILE A 199 -13.21 -16.73 -9.47
CA ILE A 199 -13.47 -18.16 -9.22
C ILE A 199 -12.70 -18.60 -7.96
N GLU A 200 -13.42 -19.02 -6.92
CA GLU A 200 -12.78 -19.45 -5.66
C GLU A 200 -12.07 -20.81 -5.78
N ASN A 201 -12.64 -21.73 -6.55
CA ASN A 201 -12.06 -23.06 -6.75
C ASN A 201 -10.84 -22.98 -7.70
N LEU A 202 -9.65 -23.21 -7.17
CA LEU A 202 -8.38 -23.08 -7.89
C LEU A 202 -8.25 -24.03 -9.10
N VAL A 203 -8.89 -25.20 -9.08
CA VAL A 203 -8.87 -26.17 -10.20
C VAL A 203 -9.77 -25.69 -11.33
N ILE A 204 -10.97 -25.18 -11.01
CA ILE A 204 -11.86 -24.58 -12.01
C ILE A 204 -11.23 -23.31 -12.59
N LYS A 205 -10.58 -22.50 -11.75
CA LYS A 205 -9.82 -21.32 -12.17
C LYS A 205 -8.69 -21.69 -13.14
N GLU A 206 -7.95 -22.77 -12.87
CA GLU A 206 -6.91 -23.29 -13.77
C GLU A 206 -7.49 -23.62 -15.15
N TYR A 207 -8.57 -24.39 -15.21
CA TYR A 207 -9.24 -24.73 -16.47
C TYR A 207 -9.74 -23.48 -17.22
N ALA A 208 -10.30 -22.50 -16.50
CA ALA A 208 -10.76 -21.26 -17.11
C ALA A 208 -9.62 -20.41 -17.68
N LEU A 209 -8.45 -20.40 -17.02
CA LEU A 209 -7.24 -19.73 -17.54
C LEU A 209 -6.68 -20.43 -18.79
N ASP A 210 -6.76 -21.76 -18.88
CA ASP A 210 -6.38 -22.47 -20.11
C ASP A 210 -7.31 -22.09 -21.27
N LYS A 211 -8.63 -22.02 -21.02
CA LYS A 211 -9.61 -21.54 -22.01
C LYS A 211 -9.44 -20.08 -22.41
N HIS A 212 -8.98 -19.26 -21.47
CA HIS A 212 -8.64 -17.88 -21.76
C HIS A 212 -7.52 -17.78 -22.79
N ILE A 213 -6.41 -18.52 -22.61
CA ILE A 213 -5.30 -18.54 -23.58
C ILE A 213 -5.74 -19.11 -24.93
N GLU A 214 -6.55 -20.18 -24.95
CA GLU A 214 -7.09 -20.71 -26.22
C GLU A 214 -7.88 -19.66 -27.01
N LYS A 215 -8.58 -18.75 -26.31
CA LYS A 215 -9.46 -17.74 -26.92
C LYS A 215 -8.72 -16.46 -27.31
N PHE A 216 -7.85 -15.95 -26.45
CA PHE A 216 -7.22 -14.63 -26.61
C PHE A 216 -5.72 -14.69 -26.93
N GLY A 217 -5.11 -15.87 -26.86
CA GLY A 217 -3.68 -16.05 -27.07
C GLY A 217 -2.85 -15.86 -25.80
N GLU A 218 -1.54 -15.98 -25.97
CA GLU A 218 -0.56 -15.90 -24.89
C GLU A 218 -0.22 -14.43 -24.59
N SER A 219 -0.18 -14.08 -23.31
CA SER A 219 0.20 -12.73 -22.87
C SER A 219 0.85 -12.75 -21.50
N SER A 220 1.57 -11.69 -21.17
CA SER A 220 2.23 -11.58 -19.86
C SER A 220 1.23 -11.63 -18.71
N LEU A 221 0.08 -10.95 -18.81
CA LEU A 221 -0.96 -10.94 -17.76
C LEU A 221 -1.63 -12.31 -17.59
N ALA A 222 -1.87 -13.03 -18.69
CA ALA A 222 -2.43 -14.38 -18.64
C ALA A 222 -1.46 -15.36 -17.95
N TYR A 223 -0.19 -15.36 -18.37
CA TYR A 223 0.83 -16.19 -17.74
C TYR A 223 1.10 -15.83 -16.29
N TYR A 224 1.09 -14.55 -15.93
CA TYR A 224 1.15 -14.12 -14.53
C TYR A 224 -0.01 -14.70 -13.71
N SER A 225 -1.24 -14.60 -14.23
CA SER A 225 -2.44 -15.11 -13.56
C SER A 225 -2.39 -16.63 -13.36
N ILE A 226 -1.92 -17.37 -14.37
CA ILE A 226 -1.68 -18.83 -14.28
C ILE A 226 -0.61 -19.13 -13.24
N ALA A 227 0.53 -18.46 -13.30
CA ALA A 227 1.62 -18.65 -12.35
C ALA A 227 1.16 -18.42 -10.90
N HIS A 228 0.37 -17.38 -10.68
CA HIS A 228 -0.23 -17.07 -9.38
C HIS A 228 -1.17 -18.19 -8.91
N ASN A 229 -2.07 -18.67 -9.77
CA ASN A 229 -2.96 -19.79 -9.43
C ASN A 229 -2.18 -21.09 -9.13
N LYS A 230 -1.17 -21.43 -9.93
CA LYS A 230 -0.32 -22.61 -9.73
C LYS A 230 0.48 -22.53 -8.43
N ALA A 231 0.96 -21.33 -8.07
CA ALA A 231 1.66 -21.10 -6.80
C ALA A 231 0.73 -21.37 -5.61
N ASN A 232 -0.54 -20.95 -5.70
CA ASN A 232 -1.57 -21.20 -4.67
C ASN A 232 -1.97 -22.68 -4.59
N LEU A 233 -1.85 -23.43 -5.70
CA LEU A 233 -1.99 -24.88 -5.74
C LEU A 233 -0.74 -25.65 -5.27
N PHE A 234 0.31 -24.96 -4.82
CA PHE A 234 1.62 -25.54 -4.47
C PHE A 234 2.32 -26.29 -5.62
N LYS A 235 1.92 -26.04 -6.87
CA LYS A 235 2.54 -26.56 -8.10
C LYS A 235 3.74 -25.68 -8.49
N LYS A 236 4.76 -25.68 -7.63
CA LYS A 236 5.86 -24.69 -7.69
C LYS A 236 6.66 -24.67 -8.99
N GLU A 237 6.83 -25.82 -9.64
CA GLU A 237 7.59 -25.91 -10.90
C GLU A 237 6.84 -25.28 -12.07
N GLU A 238 5.53 -25.53 -12.14
CA GLU A 238 4.65 -24.92 -13.14
C GLU A 238 4.50 -23.42 -12.88
N ALA A 239 4.33 -23.01 -11.63
CA ALA A 239 4.28 -21.59 -11.26
C ALA A 239 5.54 -20.85 -11.70
N LYS A 240 6.71 -21.45 -11.46
CA LYS A 240 8.00 -20.90 -11.91
C LYS A 240 8.05 -20.75 -13.43
N PHE A 241 7.70 -21.81 -14.17
CA PHE A 241 7.68 -21.79 -15.63
C PHE A 241 6.80 -20.66 -16.18
N PHE A 242 5.59 -20.49 -15.66
CA PHE A 242 4.68 -19.45 -16.13
C PHE A 242 5.11 -18.03 -15.70
N TYR A 243 5.72 -17.84 -14.52
CA TYR A 243 6.32 -16.55 -14.19
C TYR A 243 7.49 -16.20 -15.13
N GLU A 244 8.33 -17.17 -15.48
CA GLU A 244 9.43 -16.96 -16.45
C GLU A 244 8.87 -16.60 -17.84
N LYS A 245 7.77 -17.23 -18.27
CA LYS A 245 7.06 -16.87 -19.50
C LYS A 245 6.43 -15.47 -19.46
N ALA A 246 5.83 -15.09 -18.33
CA ALA A 246 5.28 -13.74 -18.15
C ALA A 246 6.37 -12.67 -18.26
N ILE A 247 7.55 -12.94 -17.69
CA ILE A 247 8.75 -12.07 -17.76
C ILE A 247 9.34 -12.04 -19.17
N GLU A 248 9.35 -13.17 -19.90
CA GLU A 248 9.80 -13.22 -21.30
C GLU A 248 8.98 -12.27 -22.17
N LEU A 249 7.65 -12.25 -22.00
CA LEU A 249 6.75 -11.37 -22.74
C LEU A 249 6.78 -9.92 -22.22
N ASN A 250 6.95 -9.71 -20.91
CA ASN A 250 7.09 -8.38 -20.32
C ASN A 250 8.21 -8.35 -19.27
N PRO A 251 9.46 -8.04 -19.67
CA PRO A 251 10.59 -7.96 -18.76
C PRO A 251 10.47 -6.85 -17.70
N ASN A 252 9.56 -5.89 -17.89
CA ASN A 252 9.30 -4.78 -16.99
C ASN A 252 8.15 -5.05 -16.01
N SER A 253 7.65 -6.29 -15.90
CA SER A 253 6.64 -6.65 -14.90
C SER A 253 7.27 -6.83 -13.52
N GLU A 254 7.22 -5.80 -12.66
CA GLU A 254 7.75 -5.88 -11.30
C GLU A 254 7.01 -6.93 -10.45
N SER A 255 5.71 -7.13 -10.69
CA SER A 255 4.90 -8.14 -10.02
C SER A 255 5.35 -9.55 -10.36
N SER A 256 5.69 -9.84 -11.62
CA SER A 256 6.20 -11.16 -12.03
C SER A 256 7.57 -11.44 -11.40
N TRP A 257 8.48 -10.46 -11.42
CA TRP A 257 9.77 -10.58 -10.76
C TRP A 257 9.65 -10.77 -9.25
N ASN A 258 8.82 -9.98 -8.57
CA ASN A 258 8.64 -10.11 -7.12
C ASN A 258 8.04 -11.47 -6.74
N ASN A 259 7.02 -11.95 -7.46
CA ASN A 259 6.38 -13.22 -7.13
C ASN A 259 7.26 -14.44 -7.48
N LEU A 260 8.04 -14.38 -8.58
CA LEU A 260 9.07 -15.37 -8.87
C LEU A 260 10.14 -15.39 -7.77
N GLY A 261 10.56 -14.21 -7.28
CA GLY A 261 11.46 -14.10 -6.14
C GLY A 261 10.90 -14.74 -4.87
N PHE A 262 9.61 -14.51 -4.57
CA PHE A 262 8.91 -15.13 -3.45
C PHE A 262 8.86 -16.66 -3.57
N LEU A 263 8.62 -17.17 -4.78
CA LEU A 263 8.63 -18.59 -5.05
C LEU A 263 10.03 -19.18 -4.80
N TYR A 264 11.08 -18.53 -5.29
CA TYR A 264 12.47 -18.94 -5.05
C TYR A 264 12.82 -18.95 -3.56
N ASP A 265 12.43 -17.93 -2.79
CA ASP A 265 12.70 -17.85 -1.35
C ASP A 265 11.90 -18.90 -0.56
N LYS A 266 10.58 -18.89 -0.70
CA LYS A 266 9.71 -19.67 0.19
C LYS A 266 9.60 -21.14 -0.19
N GLN A 267 9.56 -21.47 -1.48
CA GLN A 267 9.26 -22.83 -1.95
C GLN A 267 10.47 -23.59 -2.50
N PHE A 268 11.45 -22.88 -3.08
CA PHE A 268 12.69 -23.49 -3.58
C PHE A 268 13.88 -23.36 -2.62
N LYS A 269 13.82 -22.46 -1.63
CA LYS A 269 14.93 -22.13 -0.73
C LYS A 269 16.20 -21.69 -1.50
N GLN A 270 16.02 -21.05 -2.66
CA GLN A 270 17.10 -20.55 -3.51
C GLN A 270 17.26 -19.04 -3.30
N GLU A 271 17.77 -18.66 -2.12
CA GLU A 271 17.89 -17.25 -1.69
C GLU A 271 18.61 -16.35 -2.69
N LYS A 272 19.68 -16.84 -3.34
CA LYS A 272 20.45 -16.03 -4.30
C LYS A 272 19.57 -15.59 -5.48
N LYS A 273 18.81 -16.53 -6.06
CA LYS A 273 17.89 -16.22 -7.17
C LYS A 273 16.73 -15.34 -6.71
N ALA A 274 16.22 -15.57 -5.49
CA ALA A 274 15.20 -14.71 -4.91
C ALA A 274 15.68 -13.25 -4.80
N MET A 275 16.90 -13.04 -4.29
CA MET A 275 17.51 -11.72 -4.20
C MET A 275 17.68 -11.06 -5.58
N GLU A 276 18.14 -11.78 -6.59
CA GLU A 276 18.25 -11.28 -7.97
C GLU A 276 16.89 -10.83 -8.53
N CYS A 277 15.84 -11.61 -8.28
CA CYS A 277 14.47 -11.27 -8.67
C CYS A 277 13.96 -10.01 -7.95
N TYR A 278 14.13 -9.94 -6.63
CA TYR A 278 13.70 -8.75 -5.85
C TYR A 278 14.48 -7.50 -6.24
N GLN A 279 15.79 -7.61 -6.47
CA GLN A 279 16.60 -6.49 -6.95
C GLN A 279 16.15 -6.02 -8.32
N THR A 280 15.76 -6.94 -9.20
CA THR A 280 15.20 -6.60 -10.52
C THR A 280 13.86 -5.90 -10.39
N ALA A 281 12.96 -6.41 -9.54
CA ALA A 281 11.67 -5.77 -9.27
C ALA A 281 11.85 -4.34 -8.70
N ILE A 282 12.80 -4.14 -7.78
CA ILE A 282 13.15 -2.81 -7.23
C ILE A 282 13.77 -1.89 -8.29
N ARG A 283 14.56 -2.43 -9.22
CA ARG A 283 15.15 -1.64 -10.31
C ARG A 283 14.07 -1.14 -11.28
N ILE A 284 13.07 -1.97 -11.56
CA ILE A 284 11.92 -1.64 -12.41
C ILE A 284 11.03 -0.63 -11.69
N ASN A 285 10.69 -0.89 -10.43
CA ASN A 285 9.87 -0.03 -9.59
C ASN A 285 10.58 0.23 -8.25
N PRO A 286 11.34 1.34 -8.13
CA PRO A 286 12.05 1.70 -6.91
C PRO A 286 11.15 1.89 -5.68
N ASN A 287 9.86 2.14 -5.89
CA ASN A 287 8.87 2.38 -4.86
C ASN A 287 8.14 1.09 -4.42
N LEU A 288 8.52 -0.08 -4.96
CA LEU A 288 7.91 -1.37 -4.61
C LEU A 288 8.32 -1.84 -3.20
N ILE A 289 7.58 -1.39 -2.19
CA ILE A 289 7.83 -1.68 -0.76
C ILE A 289 7.90 -3.19 -0.49
N ILE A 290 7.03 -4.00 -1.10
CA ILE A 290 6.97 -5.44 -0.82
C ILE A 290 8.25 -6.17 -1.25
N ALA A 291 8.84 -5.83 -2.39
CA ALA A 291 10.10 -6.42 -2.84
C ALA A 291 11.27 -6.02 -1.93
N ARG A 292 11.27 -4.76 -1.44
CA ARG A 292 12.25 -4.30 -0.45
C ARG A 292 12.12 -5.04 0.88
N ILE A 293 10.89 -5.27 1.36
CA ILE A 293 10.65 -6.06 2.57
C ILE A 293 11.20 -7.47 2.39
N ASN A 294 10.87 -8.14 1.28
CA ASN A 294 11.33 -9.50 1.03
C ASN A 294 12.86 -9.58 0.94
N LEU A 295 13.51 -8.63 0.26
CA LEU A 295 14.97 -8.55 0.19
C LEU A 295 15.60 -8.28 1.58
N ALA A 296 15.01 -7.39 2.38
CA ALA A 296 15.46 -7.07 3.73
C ALA A 296 15.35 -8.27 4.68
N LEU A 297 14.29 -9.07 4.54
CA LEU A 297 14.10 -10.30 5.32
C LEU A 297 15.19 -11.34 4.98
N ILE A 298 15.55 -11.51 3.70
CA ILE A 298 16.68 -12.38 3.32
C ILE A 298 18.00 -11.85 3.89
N PHE A 299 18.26 -10.55 3.82
CA PHE A 299 19.46 -9.99 4.46
C PHE A 299 19.48 -10.24 5.98
N SER A 300 18.31 -10.13 6.63
CA SER A 300 18.19 -10.38 8.07
C SER A 300 18.46 -11.85 8.42
N SER A 301 17.90 -12.81 7.67
CA SER A 301 18.15 -14.25 7.91
C SER A 301 19.63 -14.63 7.75
N LYS A 302 20.36 -13.92 6.88
CA LYS A 302 21.80 -14.10 6.67
C LYS A 302 22.67 -13.31 7.65
N ASN A 303 22.10 -12.66 8.66
CA ASN A 303 22.80 -11.76 9.59
C ASN A 303 23.54 -10.60 8.89
N LEU A 304 23.10 -10.22 7.68
CA LEU A 304 23.61 -9.05 6.95
C LEU A 304 22.86 -7.78 7.41
N THR A 305 22.90 -7.53 8.71
CA THR A 305 22.04 -6.57 9.41
C THR A 305 22.10 -5.17 8.83
N LYS A 306 23.28 -4.69 8.40
CA LYS A 306 23.39 -3.34 7.79
C LYS A 306 22.70 -3.24 6.43
N LYS A 307 22.74 -4.32 5.62
CA LYS A 307 22.03 -4.36 4.34
C LYS A 307 20.52 -4.41 4.56
N ALA A 308 20.06 -5.18 5.54
CA ALA A 308 18.66 -5.22 5.94
C ALA A 308 18.17 -3.84 6.43
N GLU A 309 18.91 -3.22 7.35
CA GLU A 309 18.61 -1.88 7.86
C GLU A 309 18.47 -0.87 6.71
N ASN A 310 19.43 -0.85 5.78
CA ASN A 310 19.37 0.04 4.63
C ASN A 310 18.07 -0.16 3.81
N GLN A 311 17.65 -1.41 3.55
CA GLN A 311 16.39 -1.65 2.83
C GLN A 311 15.17 -1.16 3.61
N TYR A 312 15.12 -1.36 4.93
CA TYR A 312 14.02 -0.85 5.74
C TYR A 312 14.02 0.69 5.83
N LEU A 313 15.18 1.33 5.86
CA LEU A 313 15.29 2.78 5.82
C LEU A 313 14.83 3.34 4.46
N GLU A 314 15.15 2.68 3.35
CA GLU A 314 14.60 3.05 2.04
C GLU A 314 13.07 2.91 2.00
N ILE A 315 12.52 1.87 2.64
CA ILE A 315 11.06 1.74 2.80
C ILE A 315 10.50 2.94 3.58
N LEU A 316 11.15 3.38 4.65
CA LEU A 316 10.68 4.53 5.43
C LEU A 316 10.85 5.88 4.71
N LYS A 317 11.73 5.99 3.70
CA LYS A 317 11.77 7.15 2.81
C LYS A 317 10.55 7.19 1.89
N ILE A 318 10.16 6.01 1.38
CA ILE A 318 9.01 5.85 0.49
C ILE A 318 7.70 5.95 1.27
N ASN A 319 7.57 5.27 2.40
CA ASN A 319 6.44 5.32 3.30
C ASN A 319 6.94 5.40 4.76
N PRO A 320 7.02 6.61 5.34
CA PRO A 320 7.45 6.83 6.72
C PRO A 320 6.59 6.11 7.77
N GLN A 321 5.39 5.66 7.42
CA GLN A 321 4.44 5.02 8.32
C GLN A 321 4.36 3.50 8.14
N GLU A 322 5.26 2.87 7.35
CA GLU A 322 5.23 1.43 7.11
C GLU A 322 5.51 0.63 8.40
N PRO A 323 4.48 -0.03 8.99
CA PRO A 323 4.62 -0.67 10.29
C PRO A 323 5.61 -1.84 10.28
N LYS A 324 5.68 -2.59 9.17
CA LYS A 324 6.62 -3.73 9.05
C LYS A 324 8.07 -3.26 9.04
N ALA A 325 8.37 -2.13 8.41
CA ALA A 325 9.72 -1.58 8.40
C ALA A 325 10.13 -1.14 9.80
N HIS A 326 9.26 -0.41 10.52
CA HIS A 326 9.48 -0.05 11.91
C HIS A 326 9.69 -1.29 12.81
N ASN A 327 8.81 -2.29 12.76
CA ASN A 327 8.95 -3.51 13.56
C ASN A 327 10.30 -4.22 13.31
N ASN A 328 10.71 -4.36 12.04
CA ASN A 328 11.97 -5.03 11.71
C ASN A 328 13.22 -4.21 12.07
N ILE A 329 13.19 -2.87 11.93
CA ILE A 329 14.26 -2.00 12.44
C ILE A 329 14.37 -2.12 13.97
N GLY A 330 13.23 -2.23 14.67
CA GLY A 330 13.20 -2.51 16.10
C GLY A 330 13.93 -3.81 16.46
N ASN A 331 13.68 -4.89 15.70
CA ASN A 331 14.38 -6.16 15.85
C ASN A 331 15.90 -6.05 15.58
N ILE A 332 16.30 -5.26 14.58
CA ILE A 332 17.71 -4.97 14.30
C ILE A 332 18.38 -4.28 15.50
N TYR A 333 17.77 -3.22 16.03
CA TYR A 333 18.32 -2.49 17.18
C TYR A 333 18.25 -3.27 18.48
N ARG A 334 17.29 -4.19 18.64
CA ARG A 334 17.31 -5.20 19.69
C ARG A 334 18.59 -6.04 19.63
N GLY A 335 18.95 -6.54 18.44
CA GLY A 335 20.20 -7.28 18.24
C GLY A 335 21.46 -6.45 18.54
N PHE A 336 21.43 -5.15 18.24
CA PHE A 336 22.49 -4.21 18.61
C PHE A 336 22.46 -3.76 20.07
N LYS A 337 21.53 -4.26 20.88
CA LYS A 337 21.31 -3.85 22.28
C LYS A 337 21.07 -2.34 22.47
N ASN A 338 20.57 -1.66 21.44
CA ASN A 338 20.20 -0.25 21.53
C ASN A 338 18.76 -0.12 22.04
N LYS A 339 18.61 0.06 23.37
CA LYS A 339 17.32 0.14 24.06
C LYS A 339 16.40 1.21 23.50
N GLU A 340 16.91 2.42 23.34
CA GLU A 340 16.12 3.57 22.92
C GLU A 340 15.53 3.36 21.53
N LYS A 341 16.36 2.98 20.55
CA LYS A 341 15.91 2.79 19.17
C LYS A 341 15.00 1.59 19.01
N ALA A 342 15.26 0.47 19.70
CA ALA A 342 14.41 -0.71 19.63
C ALA A 342 12.98 -0.38 20.09
N ILE A 343 12.84 0.21 21.29
CA ILE A 343 11.53 0.60 21.84
C ILE A 343 10.84 1.64 20.95
N PHE A 344 11.58 2.65 20.48
CA PHE A 344 11.05 3.68 19.60
C PHE A 344 10.40 3.09 18.35
N HIS A 345 11.13 2.23 17.63
CA HIS A 345 10.64 1.66 16.38
C HIS A 345 9.48 0.67 16.60
N PHE A 346 9.50 -0.16 17.65
CA PHE A 346 8.35 -1.01 17.97
C PHE A 346 7.10 -0.20 18.32
N LYS A 347 7.23 0.87 19.12
CA LYS A 347 6.10 1.75 19.44
C LYS A 347 5.52 2.43 18.20
N LYS A 348 6.38 2.86 17.27
CA LYS A 348 5.93 3.43 15.98
C LYS A 348 5.17 2.41 15.12
N ALA A 349 5.63 1.16 15.07
CA ALA A 349 4.88 0.10 14.37
C ALA A 349 3.48 -0.11 14.97
N ILE A 350 3.35 -0.07 16.30
CA ILE A 350 2.07 -0.17 17.02
C ILE A 350 1.20 1.06 16.78
N GLU A 351 1.78 2.27 16.81
CA GLU A 351 1.08 3.54 16.55
C GLU A 351 0.45 3.54 15.15
N TYR A 352 1.22 3.15 14.12
CA TYR A 352 0.75 3.15 12.74
C TYR A 352 -0.14 1.95 12.39
N LYS A 353 -0.04 0.85 13.14
CA LYS A 353 -0.91 -0.30 13.00
C LYS A 353 -1.32 -0.85 14.37
N PRO A 354 -2.40 -0.31 14.97
CA PRO A 354 -2.87 -0.72 16.29
C PRO A 354 -3.31 -2.18 16.41
N ASP A 355 -3.56 -2.86 15.29
CA ASP A 355 -3.86 -4.28 15.14
C ASP A 355 -2.64 -5.11 14.70
N TYR A 356 -1.41 -4.63 14.92
CA TYR A 356 -0.19 -5.36 14.56
C TYR A 356 0.32 -6.27 15.69
N ALA A 357 -0.32 -7.44 15.87
CA ALA A 357 0.03 -8.38 16.95
C ALA A 357 1.52 -8.70 17.08
N GLU A 358 2.24 -8.85 15.95
CA GLU A 358 3.68 -9.13 15.94
C GLU A 358 4.52 -8.02 16.59
N ALA A 359 4.16 -6.74 16.37
CA ALA A 359 4.88 -5.62 16.96
C ALA A 359 4.68 -5.54 18.49
N TYR A 360 3.47 -5.87 18.95
CA TYR A 360 3.18 -6.02 20.38
C TYR A 360 4.00 -7.16 21.01
N LEU A 361 4.06 -8.33 20.36
CA LEU A 361 4.88 -9.45 20.82
C LEU A 361 6.37 -9.08 20.86
N ASN A 362 6.89 -8.43 19.82
CA ASN A 362 8.31 -8.05 19.79
C ASN A 362 8.66 -7.04 20.87
N LEU A 363 7.78 -6.07 21.16
CA LEU A 363 7.98 -5.12 22.26
C LEU A 363 7.86 -5.78 23.63
N GLY A 364 6.88 -6.66 23.82
CA GLY A 364 6.73 -7.46 25.05
C GLY A 364 7.97 -8.31 25.31
N ASN A 365 8.40 -9.08 24.30
CA ASN A 365 9.63 -9.90 24.35
C ASN A 365 10.86 -9.06 24.64
N TYR A 366 10.89 -7.81 24.17
CA TYR A 366 12.00 -6.90 24.46
C TYR A 366 12.02 -6.49 25.94
N TYR A 367 10.87 -6.12 26.52
CA TYR A 367 10.78 -5.79 27.94
C TYR A 367 11.07 -6.99 28.84
N ASP A 368 10.51 -8.15 28.52
CA ASP A 368 10.69 -9.38 29.29
C ASP A 368 12.14 -9.90 29.20
N ILE A 369 12.59 -10.27 27.99
CA ILE A 369 13.83 -11.04 27.83
C ILE A 369 15.07 -10.16 27.89
N GLN A 370 15.03 -8.95 27.31
CA GLN A 370 16.22 -8.10 27.17
C GLN A 370 16.38 -7.11 28.32
N LEU A 371 15.28 -6.70 28.94
CA LEU A 371 15.29 -5.71 30.02
C LEU A 371 14.98 -6.31 31.39
N ASP A 372 14.50 -7.56 31.46
CA ASP A 372 14.05 -8.21 32.69
C ASP A 372 12.91 -7.42 33.40
N GLU A 373 12.10 -6.71 32.61
CA GLU A 373 11.01 -5.84 33.04
C GLU A 373 9.65 -6.49 32.69
N PHE A 374 9.41 -7.72 33.14
CA PHE A 374 8.22 -8.50 32.74
C PHE A 374 6.88 -7.80 33.01
N GLU A 375 6.74 -7.07 34.11
CA GLU A 375 5.50 -6.32 34.41
C GLU A 375 5.15 -5.32 33.30
N LYS A 376 6.15 -4.78 32.59
CA LYS A 376 5.92 -3.91 31.43
C LYS A 376 5.59 -4.68 30.15
N ALA A 377 5.94 -5.97 30.08
CA ALA A 377 5.65 -6.82 28.92
C ALA A 377 4.17 -7.27 28.89
N ILE A 378 3.57 -7.50 30.07
CA ILE A 378 2.18 -7.96 30.25
C ILE A 378 1.16 -7.25 29.35
N PRO A 379 1.03 -5.90 29.38
CA PRO A 379 0.00 -5.22 28.58
C PRO A 379 0.20 -5.40 27.07
N TYR A 380 1.44 -5.59 26.62
CA TYR A 380 1.72 -5.84 25.21
C TYR A 380 1.36 -7.27 24.80
N TYR A 381 1.66 -8.26 25.65
CA TYR A 381 1.24 -9.64 25.44
C TYR A 381 -0.27 -9.81 25.41
N GLU A 382 -0.99 -9.22 26.37
CA GLU A 382 -2.45 -9.24 26.39
C GLU A 382 -3.07 -8.60 25.14
N LYS A 383 -2.49 -7.48 24.69
CA LYS A 383 -2.95 -6.81 23.47
C LYS A 383 -2.67 -7.65 22.22
N ALA A 384 -1.50 -8.28 22.12
CA ALA A 384 -1.20 -9.21 21.03
C ALA A 384 -2.17 -10.39 21.00
N LYS A 385 -2.46 -10.99 22.16
CA LYS A 385 -3.43 -12.08 22.36
C LYS A 385 -4.82 -11.69 21.82
N LYS A 386 -5.33 -10.54 22.27
CA LYS A 386 -6.63 -10.00 21.85
C LYS A 386 -6.72 -9.72 20.35
N ILE A 387 -5.64 -9.27 19.73
CA ILE A 387 -5.62 -8.95 18.29
C ILE A 387 -5.57 -10.23 17.46
N ALA A 388 -4.68 -11.15 17.81
CA ALA A 388 -4.39 -12.30 16.96
C ALA A 388 -5.49 -13.34 16.95
N ASN A 389 -6.27 -13.45 18.04
CA ASN A 389 -7.26 -14.51 18.25
C ASN A 389 -6.73 -15.89 17.77
N ASN A 390 -5.50 -16.21 18.19
CA ASN A 390 -4.68 -17.30 17.66
C ASN A 390 -4.06 -18.07 18.83
N GLU A 391 -4.35 -19.38 18.91
CA GLU A 391 -3.88 -20.30 19.94
C GLU A 391 -2.36 -20.28 20.14
N VAL A 392 -1.57 -20.03 19.09
CA VAL A 392 -0.10 -19.97 19.19
C VAL A 392 0.36 -18.79 20.04
N ILE A 393 -0.32 -17.64 19.92
CA ILE A 393 0.04 -16.45 20.70
C ILE A 393 -0.41 -16.61 22.15
N ASP A 394 -1.56 -17.26 22.36
CA ASP A 394 -2.03 -17.65 23.69
C ASP A 394 -1.01 -18.54 24.39
N GLU A 395 -0.54 -19.61 23.72
CA GLU A 395 0.43 -20.55 24.26
C GLU A 395 1.79 -19.88 24.56
N ILE A 396 2.25 -18.99 23.66
CA ILE A 396 3.49 -18.21 23.88
C ILE A 396 3.36 -17.38 25.16
N VAL A 397 2.27 -16.64 25.32
CA VAL A 397 2.03 -15.78 26.48
C VAL A 397 1.89 -16.60 27.78
N ASP A 398 1.13 -17.68 27.75
CA ASP A 398 0.92 -18.56 28.91
C ASP A 398 2.22 -19.29 29.32
N THR A 399 3.05 -19.67 28.34
CA THR A 399 4.38 -20.22 28.58
C THR A 399 5.29 -19.20 29.24
N MET A 400 5.27 -17.94 28.82
CA MET A 400 6.07 -16.88 29.42
C MET A 400 5.69 -16.62 30.88
N TYR A 401 4.39 -16.59 31.21
CA TYR A 401 3.93 -16.52 32.60
C TYR A 401 4.42 -17.71 33.45
N THR A 402 4.38 -18.91 32.88
CA THR A 402 4.83 -20.13 33.57
C THR A 402 6.34 -20.13 33.80
N LEU A 403 7.13 -19.68 32.82
CA LEU A 403 8.58 -19.59 32.94
C LEU A 403 9.00 -18.55 34.00
N LYS A 404 8.30 -17.41 34.11
CA LYS A 404 8.61 -16.41 35.13
C LYS A 404 8.33 -16.92 36.55
N LYS A 405 7.20 -17.59 36.77
CA LYS A 405 6.89 -18.24 38.07
C LYS A 405 7.90 -19.30 38.50
N ARG A 406 8.72 -19.82 37.57
CA ARG A 406 9.81 -20.77 37.86
C ARG A 406 11.15 -20.08 38.12
N ARG A 407 11.29 -18.79 37.75
CA ARG A 407 12.50 -17.98 37.94
C ARG A 407 12.47 -17.18 39.26
N GLU A 408 11.27 -16.90 39.77
CA GLU A 408 10.98 -16.45 41.13
C GLU A 408 11.02 -17.64 42.11
#